data_AF-A0A9J6ZIX9-F1
#
_entry.id   AF-A0A9J6ZIX9-F1
#
_cell.length_a   1.000
_cell.length_b   1.000
_cell.length_c   1.000
_cell.angle_alpha   90.00
_cell.angle_beta   90.00
_cell.angle_gamma   90.00
#
_symmetry.space_group_name_H-M   'P 1'
#
loop_
_entity.id
_entity.type
_entity.pdbx_description
1 polymer ?
#
loop_
_entity_poly.entity_id
_entity_poly.type
_entity_poly.pdbx_seq_one_letter_code
_entity_poly.pdbx_strand_id
1 'polypeptide(L)' 'MFLAAEATEAATKAINIDPFDWFMLAFTIVIAIGFVRLVKEKKKNIFAIGFATVSLAVFVVIDVIMISQVWF' A
#
# COMPACT_ATOMS: atom_id res chain seq x y z
N MET A 1 -4.55 -32.90 16.18
CA MET A 1 -5.37 -31.85 15.54
C MET A 1 -5.02 -30.46 16.09
N PHE A 2 -4.97 -30.24 17.41
CA PHE A 2 -4.57 -28.96 18.01
C PHE A 2 -3.15 -28.49 17.61
N LEU A 3 -2.15 -29.38 17.72
CA LEU A 3 -0.75 -29.11 17.36
C LEU A 3 -0.52 -28.83 15.86
N ALA A 4 -1.37 -29.38 14.99
CA ALA A 4 -1.29 -29.12 13.55
C ALA A 4 -1.91 -27.76 13.20
N ALA A 5 -2.98 -27.37 13.91
CA ALA A 5 -3.59 -26.05 13.78
C ALA A 5 -2.62 -24.94 14.26
N GLU A 6 -1.95 -25.15 15.41
CA GLU A 6 -0.92 -24.22 15.91
C GLU A 6 0.29 -24.12 14.96
N ALA A 7 0.72 -25.24 14.37
CA ALA A 7 1.82 -25.24 13.39
C ALA A 7 1.44 -24.49 12.10
N THR A 8 0.19 -24.60 11.65
CA THR A 8 -0.31 -23.82 10.51
C THR A 8 -0.46 -22.34 10.83
N GLU A 9 -0.91 -21.98 12.04
CA GLU A 9 -1.00 -20.59 12.49
C GLU A 9 0.40 -19.96 12.65
N ALA A 10 1.36 -20.71 13.19
CA ALA A 10 2.76 -20.30 13.30
C ALA A 10 3.44 -20.20 11.93
N ALA A 11 3.13 -21.09 10.98
CA ALA A 11 3.61 -20.99 9.60
C ALA A 11 2.97 -19.82 8.85
N THR A 12 1.72 -19.46 9.16
CA THR A 12 1.06 -18.26 8.61
C THR A 12 1.67 -16.98 9.21
N LYS A 13 2.04 -16.98 10.50
CA LYS A 13 2.81 -15.91 11.15
C LYS A 13 4.27 -15.81 10.69
N ALA A 14 4.83 -16.88 10.12
CA ALA A 14 6.22 -16.88 9.62
C ALA A 14 6.37 -16.11 8.29
N ILE A 15 5.27 -15.79 7.62
CA ILE A 15 5.22 -14.84 6.52
C ILE A 15 4.57 -13.57 7.08
N ASN A 16 5.36 -12.55 7.40
CA ASN A 16 4.88 -11.25 7.90
C ASN A 16 4.10 -10.43 6.84
N ILE A 17 3.50 -11.09 5.84
CA ILE A 17 2.74 -10.45 4.78
C ILE A 17 1.27 -10.68 5.06
N ASP A 18 0.59 -9.64 5.55
CA ASP A 18 -0.85 -9.69 5.76
C ASP A 18 -1.58 -9.49 4.43
N PRO A 19 -2.76 -10.10 4.22
CA PRO A 19 -3.60 -9.83 3.05
C PRO A 19 -3.93 -8.34 2.86
N PHE A 20 -3.94 -7.57 3.95
CA PHE A 20 -4.16 -6.12 3.93
C PHE A 20 -3.01 -5.34 3.26
N ASP A 21 -1.78 -5.86 3.29
CA ASP A 21 -0.61 -5.22 2.68
C ASP A 21 -0.75 -5.18 1.15
N TRP A 22 -1.33 -6.22 0.56
CA TRP A 22 -1.67 -6.24 -0.86
C TRP A 22 -2.72 -5.18 -1.22
N PHE A 23 -3.68 -4.95 -0.34
CA PHE A 23 -4.67 -3.89 -0.52
C PHE A 23 -4.02 -2.51 -0.44
N MET A 24 -3.11 -2.29 0.49
CA MET A 24 -2.35 -1.04 0.62
C MET A 24 -1.57 -0.71 -0.65
N LEU A 25 -0.79 -1.67 -1.17
CA LEU A 25 -0.04 -1.49 -2.43
C LEU A 25 -0.97 -1.20 -3.62
N ALA A 26 -2.09 -1.93 -3.72
CA ALA A 26 -3.08 -1.69 -4.76
C ALA A 26 -3.66 -0.27 -4.66
N PHE A 27 -3.90 0.23 -3.44
CA PHE A 27 -4.39 1.57 -3.21
C PHE A 27 -3.38 2.65 -3.63
N THR A 28 -2.09 2.45 -3.34
CA THR A 28 -1.01 3.32 -3.83
C THR A 28 -1.01 3.41 -5.35
N ILE A 29 -1.17 2.27 -6.04
CA ILE A 29 -1.26 2.23 -7.52
C ILE A 29 -2.47 3.02 -8.01
N VAL A 30 -3.64 2.87 -7.38
CA VAL A 30 -4.86 3.62 -7.75
C VAL A 30 -4.65 5.12 -7.58
N ILE A 31 -4.04 5.56 -6.48
CA ILE A 31 -3.69 6.97 -6.27
C ILE A 31 -2.72 7.45 -7.36
N ALA A 32 -1.70 6.67 -7.68
CA ALA A 32 -0.72 7.02 -8.71
C ALA A 32 -1.38 7.21 -10.08
N ILE A 33 -2.29 6.31 -10.47
CA ILE A 33 -3.07 6.44 -11.72
C ILE A 33 -3.95 7.70 -11.69
N GLY A 34 -4.64 7.94 -10.57
CA GLY A 34 -5.44 9.14 -10.36
C GLY A 34 -4.62 10.43 -10.47
N PHE A 35 -3.43 10.44 -9.86
CA PHE A 35 -2.48 11.55 -9.93
C PHE A 35 -2.01 11.82 -11.36
N VAL A 36 -1.60 10.77 -12.10
CA VAL A 36 -1.20 10.91 -13.50
C VAL A 36 -2.33 11.47 -14.35
N ARG A 37 -3.58 11.03 -14.12
CA ARG A 37 -4.76 11.57 -14.81
C ARG A 37 -4.97 13.05 -14.49
N LEU A 38 -4.89 13.43 -13.21
CA LEU A 38 -4.97 14.82 -12.75
C LEU A 38 -3.91 15.72 -13.40
N VAL A 39 -2.67 15.24 -13.50
CA VAL A 39 -1.56 15.97 -14.12
C VAL A 39 -1.73 16.08 -15.64
N LYS A 40 -2.37 15.13 -16.31
CA LYS A 40 -2.62 15.16 -17.76
C LYS A 40 -3.84 15.98 -18.19
N GLU A 41 -4.74 16.29 -17.25
CA GLU A 41 -5.98 17.02 -17.54
C GLU A 41 -5.69 18.42 -18.14
N LYS A 42 -6.49 18.85 -19.11
CA LYS A 42 -6.32 20.19 -19.74
C LYS A 42 -6.64 21.32 -18.76
N LYS A 43 -7.68 21.14 -17.94
CA LYS A 43 -8.04 22.06 -16.85
C LYS A 43 -7.39 21.57 -15.56
N LYS A 44 -6.37 22.29 -15.09
CA LYS A 44 -5.65 21.92 -13.88
C LYS A 44 -6.48 22.25 -12.64
N ASN A 45 -6.66 21.27 -11.77
CA ASN A 45 -7.10 21.51 -10.40
C ASN A 45 -5.88 21.43 -9.49
N ILE A 46 -5.26 22.59 -9.23
CA ILE A 46 -4.00 22.69 -8.48
C ILE A 46 -4.18 22.13 -7.05
N PHE A 47 -5.34 22.36 -6.43
CA PHE A 47 -5.65 21.82 -5.11
C PHE A 47 -5.70 20.29 -5.12
N ALA A 48 -6.43 19.70 -6.08
CA ALA A 48 -6.52 18.24 -6.17
C ALA A 48 -5.18 17.59 -6.55
N ILE A 49 -4.38 18.25 -7.40
CA ILE A 49 -3.02 17.80 -7.72
C ILE A 49 -2.17 17.81 -6.45
N GLY A 50 -2.16 18.91 -5.68
CA GLY A 50 -1.41 19.01 -4.44
C GLY A 50 -1.84 17.97 -3.40
N PHE A 51 -3.14 17.79 -3.21
CA PHE A 51 -3.68 16.76 -2.33
C PHE A 51 -3.24 15.36 -2.76
N ALA A 52 -3.41 15.01 -4.03
CA ALA A 52 -3.01 13.72 -4.57
C ALA A 52 -1.50 13.50 -4.47
N THR A 53 -0.67 14.53 -4.63
CA THR A 53 0.79 14.44 -4.41
C THR A 53 1.11 14.08 -2.96
N VAL A 54 0.51 14.77 -1.99
CA VAL A 54 0.76 14.49 -0.57
C VAL A 54 0.27 13.09 -0.20
N SER A 55 -0.93 12.70 -0.63
CA SER A 55 -1.46 11.35 -0.42
C SER A 55 -0.53 10.29 -1.02
N LEU A 56 -0.09 10.46 -2.27
CA LEU A 56 0.81 9.53 -2.92
C LEU A 56 2.14 9.41 -2.17
N ALA A 57 2.71 10.54 -1.71
CA ALA A 57 3.95 10.54 -0.95
C ALA A 57 3.81 9.79 0.38
N VAL A 58 2.73 10.03 1.13
CA VAL A 58 2.48 9.34 2.40
C VAL A 58 2.32 7.83 2.18
N PHE A 59 1.54 7.42 1.18
CA PHE A 59 1.33 6.00 0.87
C PHE A 59 2.63 5.30 0.44
N VAL A 60 3.43 5.92 -0.43
CA VAL A 60 4.74 5.37 -0.81
C VAL A 60 5.68 5.23 0.38
N VAL A 61 5.70 6.19 1.31
CA VAL A 61 6.52 6.10 2.52
C VAL A 61 6.08 4.92 3.39
N ILE A 62 4.77 4.75 3.57
CA ILE A 62 4.23 3.63 4.34
C ILE A 62 4.56 2.31 3.66
N ASP A 63 4.42 2.21 2.33
CA ASP A 63 4.77 1.01 1.56
C ASP A 63 6.26 0.64 1.73
N VAL A 64 7.15 1.64 1.72
CA VAL A 64 8.59 1.41 1.96
C VAL A 64 8.84 0.90 3.38
N ILE A 65 8.19 1.48 4.39
CA ILE A 65 8.33 1.02 5.79
C ILE A 65 7.80 -0.40 5.93
N MET A 66 6.63 -0.69 5.36
CA MET A 66 6.01 -2.01 5.37
C MET A 66 6.93 -3.06 4.75
N ILE A 67 7.43 -2.81 3.53
CA ILE A 67 8.32 -3.75 2.85
C ILE A 67 9.64 -3.91 3.62
N SER A 68 10.24 -2.83 4.11
CA SER A 68 11.59 -2.86 4.70
C SER A 68 11.68 -3.26 6.17
N GLN A 69 10.58 -3.14 6.93
CA GLN A 69 10.57 -3.41 8.38
C GLN A 69 9.60 -4.50 8.80
N VAL A 70 8.57 -4.77 7.99
CA VAL A 70 7.54 -5.77 8.30
C VAL A 70 7.82 -7.05 7.50
N TRP A 71 8.00 -6.93 6.18
CA TRP A 71 8.19 -8.11 5.31
C TRP A 71 9.59 -8.72 5.34
N PHE A 72 10.63 -7.92 5.56
CA PHE A 72 12.04 -8.33 5.69
C PHE A 72 12.52 -8.19 7.14
#